data_AF-A0A6G2Q3E4-F1
#
_entry.id   AF-A0A6G2Q3E4-F1
#
_cell.length_a   1.000
_cell.length_b   1.000
_cell.length_c   1.000
_cell.angle_alpha   90.00
_cell.angle_beta   90.00
_cell.angle_gamma   90.00
#
_symmetry.space_group_name_H-M   'P 1'
#
loop_
_entity.id
_entity.type
_entity.pdbx_description
1 polymer ?
#
loop_
_entity_poly.entity_id
_entity_poly.type
_entity_poly.pdbx_seq_one_letter_code
_entity_poly.pdbx_strand_id
1 'polypeptide(L)'
;LPGWREHASWSWLTKNMLFSNDPDHERYRRFFSSAFSARSVENWRPLVERRAAYAVERVARLAAGGEAVDVVAEFSFPMAAGVIGELLGIPDEDHDAFRADVGDITLTLEPIRDMGQLTAGDAAMERLAVYFHDLVARRRAHPTTDLTSSFTAARDAGGELSETELVANLMLLLVAATEAPQDLLSNMVRLALTHPAEAERLRTEPGFAAGFTDETLRFDPAAQILNRVASRDLDFFGVKVARGVPLTLLIAAGNRDPRRFTDP
;
A
#
# COMPACT_ATOMS: atom_id res chain seq x y z
N LEU A 1 -12.21 -21.20 10.29
CA LEU A 1 -11.63 -22.16 9.32
C LEU A 1 -10.60 -23.00 10.07
N PRO A 2 -10.58 -24.33 10.00
CA PRO A 2 -9.44 -25.14 10.45
C PRO A 2 -8.24 -24.93 9.50
N GLY A 3 -6.99 -25.02 9.99
CA GLY A 3 -5.78 -25.02 9.14
C GLY A 3 -5.19 -23.67 8.69
N TRP A 4 -5.92 -22.53 8.78
CA TRP A 4 -5.39 -21.23 8.27
C TRP A 4 -4.08 -20.77 8.90
N ARG A 5 -3.76 -21.23 10.12
CA ARG A 5 -2.50 -20.90 10.80
C ARG A 5 -1.28 -21.57 10.19
N GLU A 6 -1.47 -22.56 9.34
CA GLU A 6 -0.41 -23.32 8.67
C GLU A 6 0.00 -22.67 7.34
N HIS A 7 -0.75 -21.67 6.87
CA HIS A 7 -0.47 -20.95 5.63
C HIS A 7 0.68 -19.94 5.81
N ALA A 8 1.60 -19.91 4.84
CA ALA A 8 2.76 -19.03 4.87
C ALA A 8 2.35 -17.55 4.90
N SER A 9 1.32 -17.18 4.12
CA SER A 9 0.77 -15.82 4.13
C SER A 9 0.37 -15.41 5.53
N TRP A 10 -0.30 -16.29 6.27
CA TRP A 10 -0.70 -15.99 7.63
C TRP A 10 0.48 -15.80 8.60
N SER A 11 1.52 -16.62 8.49
CA SER A 11 2.75 -16.52 9.30
C SER A 11 3.49 -15.21 9.07
N TRP A 12 3.52 -14.72 7.83
CA TRP A 12 4.14 -13.44 7.47
C TRP A 12 3.25 -12.25 7.84
N LEU A 13 1.95 -12.32 7.56
CA LEU A 13 0.98 -11.28 7.91
C LEU A 13 1.04 -10.97 9.40
N THR A 14 1.00 -12.00 10.26
CA THR A 14 1.03 -11.81 11.72
C THR A 14 2.33 -11.24 12.30
N LYS A 15 3.38 -11.07 11.49
CA LYS A 15 4.68 -10.49 11.90
C LYS A 15 4.90 -9.09 11.37
N ASN A 16 3.86 -8.45 10.83
CA ASN A 16 3.91 -7.07 10.38
C ASN A 16 2.93 -6.18 11.15
N MET A 17 3.11 -4.86 11.02
CA MET A 17 2.29 -3.89 11.77
C MET A 17 0.81 -3.91 11.40
N LEU A 18 0.44 -4.32 10.18
CA LEU A 18 -0.96 -4.28 9.75
C LEU A 18 -1.84 -5.30 10.49
N PHE A 19 -1.30 -6.46 10.84
CA PHE A 19 -2.04 -7.56 11.50
C PHE A 19 -1.70 -7.76 12.98
N SER A 20 -0.91 -6.86 13.55
CA SER A 20 -0.52 -6.91 14.95
C SER A 20 -1.38 -5.99 15.82
N ASN A 21 -1.57 -6.36 17.08
CA ASN A 21 -2.08 -5.44 18.11
C ASN A 21 -0.91 -4.99 19.00
N ASP A 22 -1.15 -4.04 19.89
CA ASP A 22 -0.16 -3.66 20.89
C ASP A 22 0.14 -4.85 21.84
N PRO A 23 1.40 -5.01 22.28
CA PRO A 23 2.53 -4.07 22.14
C PRO A 23 3.31 -4.18 20.82
N ASP A 24 3.11 -5.23 20.02
CA ASP A 24 3.91 -5.47 18.81
C ASP A 24 3.66 -4.42 17.72
N HIS A 25 2.40 -4.03 17.51
CA HIS A 25 2.06 -2.96 16.57
C HIS A 25 2.79 -1.64 16.91
N GLU A 26 2.74 -1.19 18.17
CA GLU A 26 3.45 0.01 18.59
C GLU A 26 4.97 -0.11 18.39
N ARG A 27 5.56 -1.26 18.72
CA ARG A 27 6.99 -1.52 18.51
C ARG A 27 7.38 -1.43 17.04
N TYR A 28 6.65 -2.12 16.16
CA TYR A 28 6.88 -2.04 14.71
C TYR A 28 6.70 -0.62 14.20
N ARG A 29 5.57 0.04 14.54
CA ARG A 29 5.28 1.40 14.10
C ARG A 29 6.36 2.38 14.53
N ARG A 30 6.84 2.29 15.76
CA ARG A 30 7.93 3.15 16.27
C ARG A 30 9.20 2.98 15.47
N PHE A 31 9.59 1.73 15.18
CA PHE A 31 10.78 1.41 14.41
C PHE A 31 10.74 2.02 12.99
N PHE A 32 9.66 1.80 12.25
CA PHE A 32 9.56 2.22 10.85
C PHE A 32 9.16 3.69 10.65
N SER A 33 8.37 4.28 11.55
CA SER A 33 7.78 5.62 11.36
C SER A 33 8.78 6.76 11.19
N SER A 34 9.98 6.64 11.75
CA SER A 34 11.03 7.67 11.65
C SER A 34 11.44 7.94 10.20
N ALA A 35 11.42 6.92 9.34
CA ALA A 35 11.70 7.04 7.91
C ALA A 35 10.62 7.81 7.15
N PHE A 36 9.38 7.84 7.66
CA PHE A 36 8.22 8.45 7.01
C PHE A 36 7.80 9.78 7.66
N SER A 37 8.73 10.47 8.31
CA SER A 37 8.48 11.82 8.83
C SER A 37 8.11 12.79 7.70
N ALA A 38 7.36 13.87 8.00
CA ALA A 38 7.00 14.89 7.01
C ALA A 38 8.24 15.46 6.26
N ARG A 39 9.35 15.62 6.97
CA ARG A 39 10.62 16.04 6.37
C ARG A 39 11.19 15.00 5.42
N SER A 40 11.16 13.72 5.80
CA SER A 40 11.63 12.62 4.94
C SER A 40 10.81 12.53 3.66
N VAL A 41 9.48 12.62 3.78
CA VAL A 41 8.56 12.60 2.64
C VAL A 41 8.82 13.79 1.71
N GLU A 42 9.01 14.99 2.25
CA GLU A 42 9.33 16.17 1.44
C GLU A 42 10.66 16.02 0.69
N ASN A 43 11.66 15.37 1.30
CA ASN A 43 12.94 15.07 0.65
C ASN A 43 12.80 14.09 -0.54
N TRP A 44 11.70 13.33 -0.62
CA TRP A 44 11.42 12.44 -1.74
C TRP A 44 10.71 13.14 -2.90
N ARG A 45 10.30 14.42 -2.76
CA ARG A 45 9.65 15.17 -3.83
C ARG A 45 10.39 15.08 -5.18
N PRO A 46 11.73 15.27 -5.26
CA PRO A 46 12.43 15.17 -6.54
C PRO A 46 12.37 13.77 -7.17
N LEU A 47 12.32 12.71 -6.35
CA LEU A 47 12.16 11.33 -6.83
C LEU A 47 10.76 11.15 -7.43
N VAL A 48 9.73 11.56 -6.69
CA VAL A 48 8.34 11.45 -7.12
C VAL A 48 8.08 12.25 -8.39
N GLU A 49 8.60 13.48 -8.48
CA GLU A 49 8.49 14.33 -9.68
C GLU A 49 9.14 13.70 -10.91
N ARG A 50 10.34 13.10 -10.76
CA ARG A 50 11.00 12.37 -11.86
C ARG A 50 10.16 11.17 -12.33
N ARG A 51 9.64 10.38 -11.40
CA ARG A 51 8.80 9.21 -11.71
C ARG A 51 7.50 9.63 -12.39
N ALA A 52 6.87 10.70 -11.91
CA ALA A 52 5.66 11.25 -12.52
C ALA A 52 5.92 11.76 -13.94
N ALA A 53 7.00 12.50 -14.17
CA ALA A 53 7.38 12.97 -15.50
C ALA A 53 7.59 11.79 -16.48
N TYR A 54 8.33 10.77 -16.06
CA TYR A 54 8.54 9.56 -16.86
C TYR A 54 7.22 8.86 -17.22
N ALA A 55 6.33 8.68 -16.24
CA ALA A 55 5.03 8.02 -16.45
C ALA A 55 4.13 8.83 -17.42
N VAL A 56 4.09 10.16 -17.28
CA VAL A 56 3.34 11.04 -18.19
C VAL A 56 3.91 10.98 -19.62
N GLU A 57 5.23 11.06 -19.78
CA GLU A 57 5.88 10.96 -21.09
C GLU A 57 5.63 9.61 -21.77
N ARG A 58 5.61 8.53 -20.99
CA ARG A 58 5.29 7.19 -21.47
C ARG A 58 3.86 7.13 -22.02
N VAL A 59 2.88 7.59 -21.26
CA VAL A 59 1.47 7.64 -21.70
C VAL A 59 1.33 8.50 -22.96
N ALA A 60 1.95 9.68 -23.00
CA ALA A 60 1.87 10.58 -24.15
C ALA A 60 2.43 9.92 -25.43
N ARG A 61 3.52 9.14 -25.29
CA ARG A 61 4.12 8.40 -26.41
C ARG A 61 3.22 7.29 -26.92
N LEU A 62 2.62 6.51 -26.02
CA LEU A 62 1.72 5.42 -26.38
C LEU A 62 0.42 5.96 -27.02
N ALA A 63 -0.08 7.08 -26.52
CA ALA A 63 -1.27 7.74 -27.03
C ALA A 63 -1.02 8.53 -28.34
N ALA A 64 0.23 8.68 -28.80
CA ALA A 64 0.57 9.54 -29.94
C ALA A 64 -0.13 9.13 -31.25
N GLY A 65 -0.47 7.85 -31.41
CA GLY A 65 -1.22 7.32 -32.54
C GLY A 65 -2.75 7.50 -32.44
N GLY A 66 -3.25 8.08 -31.35
CA GLY A 66 -4.69 8.15 -31.05
C GLY A 66 -5.27 6.84 -30.50
N GLU A 67 -4.42 5.88 -30.16
CA GLU A 67 -4.83 4.60 -29.56
C GLU A 67 -5.19 4.76 -28.09
N ALA A 68 -6.13 3.93 -27.62
CA ALA A 68 -6.47 3.87 -26.21
C ALA A 68 -5.28 3.32 -25.41
N VAL A 69 -4.94 4.00 -24.31
CA VAL A 69 -3.88 3.59 -23.39
C VAL A 69 -4.50 3.12 -22.09
N ASP A 70 -4.08 1.96 -21.61
CA ASP A 70 -4.42 1.50 -20.27
C ASP A 70 -3.62 2.32 -19.23
N VAL A 71 -4.29 3.29 -18.60
CA VAL A 71 -3.69 4.15 -17.58
C VAL A 71 -3.21 3.37 -16.37
N VAL A 72 -3.87 2.27 -16.00
CA VAL A 72 -3.45 1.46 -14.85
C VAL A 72 -2.11 0.79 -15.16
N ALA A 73 -2.01 0.14 -16.31
CA ALA A 73 -0.80 -0.56 -16.74
C ALA A 73 0.36 0.39 -17.03
N GLU A 74 0.09 1.54 -17.66
CA GLU A 74 1.11 2.40 -18.26
C GLU A 74 1.46 3.63 -17.42
N PHE A 75 0.65 3.97 -16.42
CA PHE A 75 0.88 5.14 -15.54
C PHE A 75 0.80 4.80 -14.05
N SER A 76 -0.36 4.33 -13.56
CA SER A 76 -0.59 4.20 -12.12
C SER A 76 0.33 3.15 -11.48
N PHE A 77 0.46 1.96 -12.09
CA PHE A 77 1.34 0.92 -11.57
C PHE A 77 2.83 1.33 -11.64
N PRO A 78 3.38 1.76 -12.80
CA PRO A 78 4.77 2.19 -12.87
C PRO A 78 5.11 3.34 -11.92
N MET A 79 4.15 4.25 -11.67
CA MET A 79 4.32 5.33 -10.72
C MET A 79 4.42 4.82 -9.28
N ALA A 80 3.46 3.99 -8.86
CA ALA A 80 3.43 3.49 -7.48
C ALA A 80 4.58 2.53 -7.19
N ALA A 81 4.75 1.48 -8.02
CA ALA A 81 5.82 0.49 -7.90
C ALA A 81 7.21 1.14 -8.04
N GLY A 82 7.36 2.08 -8.98
CA GLY A 82 8.62 2.81 -9.20
C GLY A 82 9.06 3.62 -7.98
N VAL A 83 8.13 4.34 -7.34
CA VAL A 83 8.44 5.14 -6.16
C VAL A 83 8.83 4.26 -4.97
N ILE A 84 8.02 3.26 -4.60
CA ILE A 84 8.35 2.40 -3.46
C ILE A 84 9.58 1.53 -3.75
N GLY A 85 9.76 1.08 -4.98
CA GLY A 85 10.92 0.31 -5.40
C GLY A 85 12.21 1.09 -5.20
N GLU A 86 12.28 2.34 -5.66
CA GLU A 86 13.46 3.19 -5.46
C GLU A 86 13.73 3.49 -3.97
N LEU A 87 12.67 3.71 -3.18
CA LEU A 87 12.80 3.92 -1.73
C LEU A 87 13.31 2.68 -1.00
N LEU A 88 12.90 1.48 -1.40
CA LEU A 88 13.33 0.21 -0.82
C LEU A 88 14.64 -0.32 -1.42
N GLY A 89 15.12 0.26 -2.52
CA GLY A 89 16.32 -0.20 -3.22
C GLY A 89 16.10 -1.40 -4.14
N ILE A 90 14.87 -1.56 -4.64
CA ILE A 90 14.44 -2.58 -5.59
C ILE A 90 14.65 -2.03 -7.01
N PRO A 91 15.50 -2.68 -7.84
CA PRO A 91 15.70 -2.30 -9.23
C PRO A 91 14.40 -2.33 -10.05
N ASP A 92 14.29 -1.44 -11.05
CA ASP A 92 13.09 -1.31 -11.89
C ASP A 92 12.78 -2.61 -12.65
N GLU A 93 13.81 -3.37 -13.05
CA GLU A 93 13.66 -4.65 -13.74
C GLU A 93 12.95 -5.73 -12.91
N ASP A 94 12.91 -5.58 -11.57
CA ASP A 94 12.24 -6.53 -10.69
C ASP A 94 10.76 -6.17 -10.47
N HIS A 95 10.31 -4.96 -10.82
CA HIS A 95 8.96 -4.48 -10.47
C HIS A 95 7.86 -5.30 -11.15
N ASP A 96 8.04 -5.62 -12.44
CA ASP A 96 7.07 -6.41 -13.19
C ASP A 96 6.94 -7.84 -12.67
N ALA A 97 8.03 -8.43 -12.14
CA ALA A 97 8.01 -9.76 -11.53
C ALA A 97 7.13 -9.77 -10.27
N PHE A 98 7.08 -8.67 -9.53
CA PHE A 98 6.24 -8.56 -8.34
C PHE A 98 4.81 -8.12 -8.62
N ARG A 99 4.47 -7.71 -9.84
CA ARG A 99 3.12 -7.23 -10.15
C ARG A 99 2.05 -8.27 -9.82
N ALA A 100 2.25 -9.51 -10.26
CA ALA A 100 1.34 -10.61 -9.95
C ALA A 100 1.35 -10.92 -8.44
N ASP A 101 2.54 -10.94 -7.83
CA ASP A 101 2.71 -11.24 -6.41
C ASP A 101 1.99 -10.23 -5.50
N VAL A 102 2.07 -8.93 -5.82
CA VAL A 102 1.37 -7.86 -5.08
C VAL A 102 -0.14 -8.08 -5.17
N GLY A 103 -0.68 -8.33 -6.36
CA GLY A 103 -2.12 -8.59 -6.53
C GLY A 103 -2.59 -9.85 -5.79
N ASP A 104 -1.86 -10.96 -5.92
CA ASP A 104 -2.17 -12.21 -5.23
C ASP A 104 -2.13 -12.06 -3.71
N ILE A 105 -1.20 -11.26 -3.18
CA ILE A 105 -1.10 -10.95 -1.76
C ILE A 105 -2.24 -10.07 -1.29
N THR A 106 -2.62 -9.02 -2.03
CA THR A 106 -3.73 -8.17 -1.59
C THR A 106 -5.01 -8.97 -1.46
N LEU A 107 -5.26 -9.92 -2.36
CA LEU A 107 -6.45 -10.78 -2.25
C LEU A 107 -6.52 -11.55 -0.92
N THR A 108 -5.39 -11.76 -0.23
CA THR A 108 -5.36 -12.35 1.12
C THR A 108 -5.83 -11.39 2.24
N LEU A 109 -5.87 -10.09 1.97
CA LEU A 109 -6.33 -9.03 2.87
C LEU A 109 -7.86 -8.81 2.81
N GLU A 110 -8.48 -9.27 1.72
CA GLU A 110 -9.91 -9.19 1.47
C GLU A 110 -10.70 -10.26 2.25
N PRO A 111 -12.03 -10.11 2.42
CA PRO A 111 -12.88 -11.14 2.99
C PRO A 111 -12.82 -12.46 2.20
N ILE A 112 -12.01 -13.40 2.67
CA ILE A 112 -11.86 -14.72 2.05
C ILE A 112 -13.09 -15.59 2.28
N ARG A 113 -13.54 -16.28 1.23
CA ARG A 113 -14.65 -17.24 1.26
C ARG A 113 -14.15 -18.68 1.25
N ASP A 114 -12.98 -18.92 0.66
CA ASP A 114 -12.33 -20.22 0.55
C ASP A 114 -10.82 -20.10 0.80
N MET A 115 -10.24 -21.13 1.43
CA MET A 115 -8.80 -21.23 1.70
C MET A 115 -8.00 -21.41 0.42
N GLY A 116 -8.59 -21.96 -0.66
CA GLY A 116 -7.95 -22.02 -1.97
C GLY A 116 -7.56 -20.65 -2.53
N GLN A 117 -8.22 -19.57 -2.07
CA GLN A 117 -7.88 -18.19 -2.44
C GLN A 117 -6.54 -17.73 -1.83
N LEU A 118 -6.05 -18.40 -0.79
CA LEU A 118 -4.79 -18.06 -0.14
C LEU A 118 -3.57 -18.72 -0.79
N THR A 119 -3.75 -19.80 -1.56
CA THR A 119 -2.63 -20.57 -2.14
C THR A 119 -1.73 -19.72 -3.03
N ALA A 120 -2.32 -18.87 -3.88
CA ALA A 120 -1.56 -17.97 -4.74
C ALA A 120 -0.80 -16.92 -3.91
N GLY A 121 -1.48 -16.33 -2.93
CA GLY A 121 -0.89 -15.38 -1.99
C GLY A 121 0.22 -15.98 -1.11
N ASP A 122 0.11 -17.24 -0.70
CA ASP A 122 1.16 -17.96 0.03
C ASP A 122 2.42 -18.06 -0.81
N ALA A 123 2.29 -18.53 -2.05
CA ALA A 123 3.42 -18.67 -2.96
C ALA A 123 4.05 -17.31 -3.29
N ALA A 124 3.24 -16.26 -3.44
CA ALA A 124 3.71 -14.89 -3.63
C ALA A 124 4.47 -14.35 -2.40
N MET A 125 3.95 -14.59 -1.19
CA MET A 125 4.64 -14.20 0.04
C MET A 125 5.98 -14.92 0.21
N GLU A 126 6.04 -16.21 -0.12
CA GLU A 126 7.30 -16.97 -0.07
C GLU A 126 8.34 -16.42 -1.04
N ARG A 127 7.94 -16.10 -2.28
CA ARG A 127 8.82 -15.46 -3.27
C ARG A 127 9.34 -14.11 -2.78
N LEU A 128 8.46 -13.24 -2.29
CA LEU A 128 8.86 -11.95 -1.74
C LEU A 128 9.76 -12.12 -0.50
N ALA A 129 9.48 -13.08 0.37
CA ALA A 129 10.31 -13.34 1.53
C ALA A 129 11.75 -13.72 1.13
N VAL A 130 11.90 -14.62 0.15
CA VAL A 130 13.23 -14.99 -0.39
C VAL A 130 13.94 -13.75 -0.94
N TYR A 131 13.24 -12.93 -1.73
CA TYR A 131 13.81 -11.73 -2.30
C TYR A 131 14.26 -10.72 -1.23
N PHE A 132 13.42 -10.44 -0.23
CA PHE A 132 13.75 -9.48 0.82
C PHE A 132 14.83 -10.00 1.77
N HIS A 133 14.91 -11.30 2.05
CA HIS A 133 16.04 -11.87 2.77
C HIS A 133 17.37 -11.62 2.03
N ASP A 134 17.39 -11.87 0.71
CA ASP A 134 18.56 -11.60 -0.12
C ASP A 134 18.89 -10.10 -0.20
N LEU A 135 17.88 -9.24 -0.36
CA LEU A 135 18.08 -7.78 -0.37
C LEU A 135 18.64 -7.27 0.96
N VAL A 136 18.11 -7.73 2.09
CA VAL A 136 18.63 -7.39 3.43
C VAL A 136 20.08 -7.87 3.58
N ALA A 137 20.40 -9.10 3.15
CA ALA A 137 21.77 -9.61 3.19
C ALA A 137 22.73 -8.78 2.31
N ARG A 138 22.30 -8.41 1.10
CA ARG A 138 23.05 -7.53 0.19
C ARG A 138 23.29 -6.16 0.80
N ARG A 139 22.27 -5.53 1.42
CA ARG A 139 22.43 -4.21 2.07
C ARG A 139 23.24 -4.25 3.36
N ARG A 140 23.23 -5.39 4.06
CA ARG A 140 24.13 -5.60 5.20
C ARG A 140 25.59 -5.67 4.77
N ALA A 141 25.89 -6.37 3.67
CA ALA A 141 27.24 -6.49 3.14
C ALA A 141 27.72 -5.22 2.41
N HIS A 142 26.82 -4.57 1.68
CA HIS A 142 27.07 -3.40 0.85
C HIS A 142 25.97 -2.35 1.06
N PRO A 143 26.05 -1.56 2.15
CA PRO A 143 25.03 -0.55 2.46
C PRO A 143 24.90 0.51 1.37
N THR A 144 23.67 0.94 1.12
CA THR A 144 23.35 2.05 0.22
C THR A 144 22.55 3.13 0.99
N THR A 145 21.93 4.07 0.27
CA THR A 145 21.12 5.14 0.87
C THR A 145 19.62 4.83 0.91
N ASP A 146 19.19 3.62 0.55
CA ASP A 146 17.78 3.22 0.57
C ASP A 146 17.27 2.87 1.97
N LEU A 147 15.95 2.79 2.09
CA LEU A 147 15.27 2.47 3.35
C LEU A 147 15.63 1.07 3.85
N THR A 148 15.82 0.09 2.95
CA THR A 148 16.21 -1.26 3.35
C THR A 148 17.57 -1.26 4.05
N SER A 149 18.54 -0.48 3.56
CA SER A 149 19.83 -0.28 4.24
C SER A 149 19.67 0.38 5.60
N SER A 150 18.87 1.45 5.68
CA SER A 150 18.62 2.16 6.93
C SER A 150 17.97 1.26 7.99
N PHE A 151 16.93 0.51 7.63
CA PHE A 151 16.24 -0.41 8.53
C PHE A 151 17.10 -1.60 8.94
N THR A 152 17.91 -2.14 8.02
CA THR A 152 18.84 -3.23 8.33
C THR A 152 19.87 -2.77 9.37
N ALA A 153 20.49 -1.60 9.17
CA ALA A 153 21.45 -1.05 10.10
C ALA A 153 20.84 -0.72 11.47
N ALA A 154 19.65 -0.12 11.50
CA ALA A 154 18.93 0.20 12.74
C ALA A 154 18.59 -1.08 13.53
N ARG A 155 18.13 -2.12 12.83
CA ARG A 155 17.83 -3.43 13.43
C ARG A 155 19.07 -4.06 14.02
N ASP A 156 20.18 -4.08 13.28
CA ASP A 156 21.42 -4.73 13.72
C ASP A 156 22.09 -3.98 14.88
N ALA A 157 21.87 -2.67 15.01
CA ALA A 157 22.35 -1.87 16.13
C ALA A 157 21.48 -1.98 17.40
N GLY A 158 20.14 -2.03 17.25
CA GLY A 158 19.20 -1.95 18.37
C GLY A 158 18.58 -3.27 18.81
N GLY A 159 18.60 -4.31 17.96
CA GLY A 159 17.99 -5.61 18.24
C GLY A 159 16.46 -5.59 18.46
N GLU A 160 15.79 -4.47 18.17
CA GLU A 160 14.36 -4.27 18.46
C GLU A 160 13.43 -5.16 17.61
N LEU A 161 13.91 -5.59 16.44
CA LEU A 161 13.21 -6.49 15.53
C LEU A 161 14.05 -7.75 15.27
N SER A 162 13.37 -8.90 15.17
CA SER A 162 13.93 -10.09 14.52
C SER A 162 14.10 -9.85 13.01
N GLU A 163 14.94 -10.64 12.36
CA GLU A 163 15.11 -10.53 10.90
C GLU A 163 13.80 -10.86 10.16
N THR A 164 13.03 -11.83 10.65
CA THR A 164 11.70 -12.16 10.10
C THR A 164 10.74 -10.98 10.21
N GLU A 165 10.72 -10.24 11.33
CA GLU A 165 9.87 -9.05 11.47
C GLU A 165 10.32 -7.92 10.54
N LEU A 166 11.62 -7.72 10.36
CA LEU A 166 12.14 -6.76 9.39
C LEU A 166 11.65 -7.10 7.97
N VAL A 167 11.86 -8.35 7.53
CA VAL A 167 11.43 -8.83 6.21
C VAL A 167 9.92 -8.72 6.03
N ALA A 168 9.13 -9.14 7.02
CA ALA A 168 7.67 -9.06 6.97
C ALA A 168 7.16 -7.62 6.78
N ASN A 169 7.79 -6.65 7.44
CA ASN A 169 7.41 -5.24 7.31
C ASN A 169 7.94 -4.61 6.02
N LEU A 170 9.10 -5.01 5.49
CA LEU A 170 9.55 -4.58 4.16
C LEU A 170 8.61 -5.08 3.05
N MET A 171 8.15 -6.33 3.14
CA MET A 171 7.12 -6.87 2.25
C MET A 171 5.81 -6.08 2.36
N LEU A 172 5.36 -5.77 3.59
CA LEU A 172 4.19 -4.93 3.81
C LEU A 172 4.34 -3.55 3.14
N LEU A 173 5.50 -2.91 3.28
CA LEU A 173 5.76 -1.61 2.65
C LEU A 173 5.66 -1.69 1.13
N LEU A 174 6.23 -2.74 0.50
CA LEU A 174 6.12 -2.95 -0.94
C LEU A 174 4.66 -3.11 -1.38
N VAL A 175 3.93 -4.04 -0.76
CA VAL A 175 2.54 -4.34 -1.16
C VAL A 175 1.64 -3.12 -0.92
N ALA A 176 1.62 -2.59 0.30
CA ALA A 176 0.70 -1.52 0.69
C ALA A 176 0.99 -0.19 -0.03
N ALA A 177 2.26 0.11 -0.32
CA ALA A 177 2.63 1.34 -1.04
C ALA A 177 2.65 1.17 -2.57
N THR A 178 2.36 -0.02 -3.10
CA THR A 178 2.15 -0.22 -4.54
C THR A 178 0.68 -0.07 -4.89
N GLU A 179 -0.18 -0.90 -4.31
CA GLU A 179 -1.57 -1.00 -4.78
C GLU A 179 -2.45 0.18 -4.37
N ALA A 180 -2.43 0.59 -3.10
CA ALA A 180 -3.29 1.68 -2.66
C ALA A 180 -2.98 3.02 -3.40
N PRO A 181 -1.70 3.40 -3.61
CA PRO A 181 -1.39 4.55 -4.47
C PRO A 181 -1.75 4.35 -5.94
N GLN A 182 -1.54 3.15 -6.51
CA GLN A 182 -1.96 2.82 -7.88
C GLN A 182 -3.48 3.05 -8.06
N ASP A 183 -4.27 2.55 -7.14
CA ASP A 183 -5.74 2.63 -7.21
C ASP A 183 -6.21 4.07 -7.01
N LEU A 184 -5.60 4.79 -6.06
CA LEU A 184 -5.88 6.21 -5.86
C LEU A 184 -5.59 7.04 -7.12
N LEU A 185 -4.43 6.84 -7.75
CA LEU A 185 -4.06 7.53 -9.00
C LEU A 185 -5.04 7.20 -10.12
N SER A 186 -5.45 5.94 -10.23
CA SER A 186 -6.42 5.50 -11.24
C SER A 186 -7.80 6.11 -11.01
N ASN A 187 -8.25 6.19 -9.75
CA ASN A 187 -9.49 6.86 -9.37
C ASN A 187 -9.43 8.35 -9.67
N MET A 188 -8.31 9.03 -9.35
CA MET A 188 -8.09 10.44 -9.67
C MET A 188 -8.20 10.71 -11.17
N VAL A 189 -7.55 9.89 -12.02
CA VAL A 189 -7.65 10.03 -13.48
C VAL A 189 -9.08 9.80 -13.95
N ARG A 190 -9.75 8.75 -13.47
CA ARG A 190 -11.15 8.46 -13.80
C ARG A 190 -12.07 9.61 -13.40
N LEU A 191 -11.89 10.19 -12.22
CA LEU A 191 -12.68 11.31 -11.74
C LEU A 191 -12.44 12.57 -12.58
N ALA A 192 -11.20 12.89 -12.93
CA ALA A 192 -10.89 14.01 -13.81
C ALA A 192 -11.55 13.82 -15.20
N LEU A 193 -11.50 12.62 -15.77
CA LEU A 193 -12.12 12.34 -17.07
C LEU A 193 -13.67 12.40 -17.05
N THR A 194 -14.28 12.09 -15.90
CA THR A 194 -15.75 12.07 -15.74
C THR A 194 -16.31 13.40 -15.21
N HIS A 195 -15.47 14.29 -14.69
CA HIS A 195 -15.83 15.60 -14.15
C HIS A 195 -15.02 16.70 -14.88
N PRO A 196 -15.43 17.10 -16.09
CA PRO A 196 -14.62 17.98 -16.95
C PRO A 196 -14.36 19.37 -16.35
N ALA A 197 -15.25 19.86 -15.48
CA ALA A 197 -15.04 21.10 -14.75
C ALA A 197 -13.83 21.00 -13.80
N GLU A 198 -13.73 19.92 -13.02
CA GLU A 198 -12.59 19.71 -12.11
C GLU A 198 -11.30 19.43 -12.88
N ALA A 199 -11.38 18.75 -14.03
CA ALA A 199 -10.22 18.59 -14.91
C ALA A 199 -9.71 19.93 -15.47
N GLU A 200 -10.59 20.87 -15.77
CA GLU A 200 -10.16 22.21 -16.21
C GLU A 200 -9.47 22.96 -15.08
N ARG A 201 -9.98 22.85 -13.85
CA ARG A 201 -9.35 23.44 -12.66
C ARG A 201 -7.98 22.84 -12.39
N LEU A 202 -7.81 21.53 -12.54
CA LEU A 202 -6.50 20.86 -12.45
C LEU A 202 -5.48 21.41 -13.47
N ARG A 203 -5.93 21.85 -14.66
CA ARG A 203 -5.04 22.43 -15.69
C ARG A 203 -4.71 23.90 -15.43
N THR A 204 -5.63 24.66 -14.84
CA THR A 204 -5.58 26.13 -14.84
C THR A 204 -5.37 26.76 -13.46
N GLU A 205 -5.63 26.04 -12.36
CA GLU A 205 -5.50 26.53 -10.98
C GLU A 205 -4.30 25.88 -10.28
N PRO A 206 -3.13 26.55 -10.22
CA PRO A 206 -1.99 26.08 -9.44
C PRO A 206 -2.38 25.86 -7.97
N GLY A 207 -2.15 24.64 -7.46
CA GLY A 207 -2.47 24.27 -6.09
C GLY A 207 -3.82 23.54 -5.91
N PHE A 208 -4.67 23.49 -6.94
CA PHE A 208 -5.94 22.75 -6.86
C PHE A 208 -5.74 21.23 -6.69
N ALA A 209 -4.62 20.69 -7.20
CA ALA A 209 -4.29 19.27 -7.13
C ALA A 209 -4.31 18.69 -5.71
N ALA A 210 -3.88 19.46 -4.69
CA ALA A 210 -3.90 18.98 -3.31
C ALA A 210 -5.34 18.72 -2.81
N GLY A 211 -6.24 19.67 -3.04
CA GLY A 211 -7.65 19.53 -2.67
C GLY A 211 -8.35 18.44 -3.49
N PHE A 212 -7.99 18.27 -4.77
CA PHE A 212 -8.53 17.20 -5.60
C PHE A 212 -8.09 15.81 -5.10
N THR A 213 -6.84 15.66 -4.64
CA THR A 213 -6.36 14.42 -4.02
C THR A 213 -7.12 14.12 -2.72
N ASP A 214 -7.27 15.12 -1.83
CA ASP A 214 -8.02 14.96 -0.57
C ASP A 214 -9.49 14.60 -0.83
N GLU A 215 -10.11 15.24 -1.81
CA GLU A 215 -11.50 14.96 -2.18
C GLU A 215 -11.62 13.60 -2.86
N THR A 216 -10.62 13.14 -3.60
CA THR A 216 -10.61 11.77 -4.15
C THR A 216 -10.48 10.74 -3.02
N LEU A 217 -9.64 10.98 -2.01
CA LEU A 217 -9.54 10.12 -0.83
C LEU A 217 -10.86 10.03 -0.06
N ARG A 218 -11.64 11.11 -0.03
CA ARG A 218 -13.00 11.09 0.53
C ARG A 218 -13.96 10.34 -0.41
N PHE A 219 -14.10 10.83 -1.63
CA PHE A 219 -15.10 10.38 -2.59
C PHE A 219 -14.82 8.96 -3.05
N ASP A 220 -13.66 8.62 -3.58
CA ASP A 220 -13.36 7.28 -4.09
C ASP A 220 -12.04 6.72 -3.52
N PRO A 221 -12.01 6.38 -2.22
CA PRO A 221 -10.80 5.90 -1.56
C PRO A 221 -10.33 4.59 -2.19
N ALA A 222 -9.01 4.40 -2.28
CA ALA A 222 -8.43 3.11 -2.67
C ALA A 222 -8.89 1.97 -1.72
N ALA A 223 -8.80 2.21 -0.40
CA ALA A 223 -9.31 1.29 0.60
C ALA A 223 -10.79 1.55 0.90
N GLN A 224 -11.68 0.72 0.34
CA GLN A 224 -13.12 0.85 0.51
C GLN A 224 -13.60 0.31 1.87
N ILE A 225 -12.93 -0.73 2.38
CA ILE A 225 -13.30 -1.44 3.62
C ILE A 225 -12.08 -1.74 4.50
N LEU A 226 -12.32 -1.97 5.79
CA LEU A 226 -11.34 -2.53 6.72
C LEU A 226 -11.98 -3.59 7.61
N ASN A 227 -11.23 -4.63 7.93
CA ASN A 227 -11.71 -5.71 8.80
C ASN A 227 -11.18 -5.58 10.23
N ARG A 228 -12.02 -5.91 11.21
CA ARG A 228 -11.70 -5.98 12.64
C ARG A 228 -12.34 -7.22 13.26
N VAL A 229 -11.88 -7.62 14.44
CA VAL A 229 -12.51 -8.66 15.25
C VAL A 229 -12.80 -8.09 16.64
N ALA A 230 -14.01 -8.30 17.14
CA ALA A 230 -14.39 -7.82 18.47
C ALA A 230 -13.53 -8.52 19.55
N SER A 231 -12.72 -7.75 20.29
CA SER A 231 -11.83 -8.29 21.33
C SER A 231 -12.58 -8.71 22.61
N ARG A 232 -13.78 -8.17 22.81
CA ARG A 232 -14.70 -8.42 23.92
C ARG A 232 -16.14 -8.19 23.46
N ASP A 233 -17.10 -8.60 24.27
CA ASP A 233 -18.50 -8.23 24.07
C ASP A 233 -18.64 -6.70 24.16
N LEU A 234 -19.37 -6.11 23.21
CA LEU A 234 -19.57 -4.68 23.11
C LEU A 234 -20.96 -4.32 22.57
N ASP A 235 -21.44 -3.15 22.96
CA ASP A 235 -22.60 -2.50 22.37
C ASP A 235 -22.11 -1.45 21.37
N PHE A 236 -22.39 -1.66 20.09
CA PHE A 236 -21.99 -0.77 19.00
C PHE A 236 -23.21 -0.07 18.43
N PHE A 237 -23.47 1.17 18.85
CA PHE A 237 -24.63 1.94 18.42
C PHE A 237 -25.97 1.21 18.59
N GLY A 238 -26.14 0.48 19.71
CA GLY A 238 -27.36 -0.29 20.00
C GLY A 238 -27.32 -1.73 19.48
N VAL A 239 -26.29 -2.12 18.75
CA VAL A 239 -26.09 -3.50 18.26
C VAL A 239 -25.17 -4.26 19.21
N LYS A 240 -25.66 -5.37 19.78
CA LYS A 240 -24.83 -6.26 20.61
C LYS A 240 -23.91 -7.08 19.72
N VAL A 241 -22.60 -6.94 19.93
CA VAL A 241 -21.55 -7.68 19.21
C VAL A 241 -20.78 -8.52 20.22
N ALA A 242 -20.78 -9.85 20.01
CA ALA A 242 -20.03 -10.77 20.87
C ALA A 242 -18.53 -10.77 20.55
N ARG A 243 -17.71 -11.13 21.53
CA ARG A 243 -16.27 -11.38 21.36
C ARG A 243 -16.03 -12.38 20.22
N GLY A 244 -15.03 -12.10 19.40
CA GLY A 244 -14.59 -12.94 18.28
C GLY A 244 -15.40 -12.74 16.99
N VAL A 245 -16.47 -11.95 17.01
CA VAL A 245 -17.24 -11.63 15.81
C VAL A 245 -16.41 -10.73 14.88
N PRO A 246 -16.25 -11.10 13.59
CA PRO A 246 -15.62 -10.23 12.60
C PRO A 246 -16.54 -9.05 12.26
N LEU A 247 -15.94 -7.90 12.06
CA LEU A 247 -16.58 -6.63 11.72
C LEU A 247 -15.94 -6.08 10.45
N THR A 248 -16.75 -5.76 9.45
CA THR A 248 -16.29 -5.04 8.26
C THR A 248 -16.72 -3.58 8.38
N LEU A 249 -15.74 -2.69 8.41
CA LEU A 249 -15.91 -1.24 8.46
C LEU A 249 -15.93 -0.71 7.03
N LEU A 250 -17.06 -0.12 6.62
CA LEU A 250 -17.23 0.46 5.29
C LEU A 250 -16.71 1.91 5.29
N ILE A 251 -15.43 2.10 4.96
CA ILE A 251 -14.79 3.44 4.92
C ILE A 251 -15.53 4.33 3.93
N ALA A 252 -15.76 3.82 2.72
CA ALA A 252 -16.40 4.59 1.66
C ALA A 252 -17.83 5.06 2.00
N ALA A 253 -18.54 4.31 2.86
CA ALA A 253 -19.85 4.73 3.38
C ALA A 253 -19.70 5.86 4.40
N GLY A 254 -18.72 5.78 5.31
CA GLY A 254 -18.43 6.85 6.27
C GLY A 254 -18.00 8.16 5.57
N ASN A 255 -17.21 8.05 4.49
CA ASN A 255 -16.78 9.20 3.70
C ASN A 255 -17.91 9.86 2.88
N ARG A 256 -19.07 9.20 2.78
CA ARG A 256 -20.29 9.71 2.14
C ARG A 256 -21.44 9.91 3.13
N ASP A 257 -21.15 9.95 4.41
CA ASP A 257 -22.19 10.11 5.42
C ASP A 257 -22.78 11.53 5.37
N PRO A 258 -24.09 11.70 5.07
CA PRO A 258 -24.72 13.02 4.99
C PRO A 258 -24.76 13.75 6.34
N ARG A 259 -24.53 13.04 7.46
CA ARG A 259 -24.38 13.65 8.78
C ARG A 259 -23.08 14.43 8.92
N ARG A 260 -22.08 14.15 8.07
CA ARG A 260 -20.75 14.76 8.10
C ARG A 260 -20.44 15.60 6.87
N PHE A 261 -20.92 15.18 5.69
CA PHE A 261 -20.65 15.81 4.40
C PHE A 261 -21.96 16.24 3.75
N THR A 262 -22.06 17.50 3.36
CA THR A 262 -23.19 18.00 2.57
C THR A 262 -23.04 17.53 1.13
N ASP A 263 -24.12 17.06 0.51
CA ASP A 263 -24.14 16.53 -0.86
C ASP A 263 -23.03 15.48 -1.12
N PRO A 264 -23.00 14.38 -0.32
CA PRO A 264 -21.86 13.46 -0.24
C PRO A 264 -21.56 12.62 -1.49
#